data_AF-A0A0U3AJ57-F1
#
_entry.id   AF-A0A0U3AJ57-F1
#
_cell.length_a   1.000
_cell.length_b   1.000
_cell.length_c   1.000
_cell.angle_alpha   90.00
_cell.angle_beta   90.00
_cell.angle_gamma   90.00
#
_symmetry.space_group_name_H-M   'P 1'
#
loop_
_entity.id
_entity.type
_entity.pdbx_description
1 polymer ?
#
loop_
_entity_poly.entity_id
_entity_poly.type
_entity_poly.pdbx_seq_one_letter_code
_entity_poly.pdbx_strand_id
1 'polypeptide(L)'
;MKKLIAMLALSLGFSAQGAQINLSLDQTDYTVGDEVTVNLSATDVVDVASFQFDLLFDTDSFGLSAGDSVMADSSDLASALVFDIAAFDDGLETGLGFGFFDIFSLNGDVLIASFTLTAQTMGSFDFTLANGIFSDSLFGDVPVTFSGDSSVNVTAAEVSEPASLALFGLALAGFVAANRKRS
;
A
#
# COMPACT_ATOMS: atom_id res chain seq x y z
N MET A 1 18.27 -40.18 36.37
CA MET A 1 17.10 -39.28 36.42
C MET A 1 17.42 -37.79 36.19
N LYS A 2 18.66 -37.31 36.37
CA LYS A 2 19.00 -35.88 36.18
C LYS A 2 19.21 -35.45 34.72
N LYS A 3 19.46 -36.40 33.80
CA LYS A 3 19.69 -36.12 32.37
C LYS A 3 18.40 -36.00 31.54
N LEU A 4 17.26 -36.39 32.10
CA LEU A 4 15.97 -36.38 31.41
C LEU A 4 15.28 -35.00 31.51
N ILE A 5 15.58 -34.24 32.57
CA ILE A 5 15.03 -32.89 32.79
C ILE A 5 15.67 -31.86 31.84
N ALA A 6 16.95 -32.05 31.47
CA ALA A 6 17.64 -31.15 30.54
C ALA A 6 17.15 -31.25 29.08
N MET A 7 16.58 -32.39 28.68
CA MET A 7 15.99 -32.56 27.33
C MET A 7 14.58 -31.96 27.23
N LEU A 8 13.84 -31.89 28.35
CA LEU A 8 12.48 -31.34 28.38
C LEU A 8 12.46 -29.79 28.45
N ALA A 9 13.57 -29.17 28.83
CA ALA A 9 13.71 -27.71 28.84
C ALA A 9 14.13 -27.13 27.48
N LEU A 10 14.46 -27.96 26.49
CA LEU A 10 14.91 -27.52 25.16
C LEU A 10 13.77 -27.42 24.13
N SER A 11 12.52 -27.60 24.54
CA SER A 11 11.33 -27.52 23.66
C SER A 11 10.48 -26.26 23.88
N LEU A 12 10.92 -25.32 24.70
CA LEU A 12 10.17 -24.12 25.06
C LEU A 12 10.78 -22.89 24.37
N GLY A 13 10.42 -22.67 23.11
CA GLY A 13 10.80 -21.43 22.44
C GLY A 13 10.83 -21.42 20.92
N PHE A 14 10.24 -22.39 20.22
CA PHE A 14 9.83 -22.11 18.85
C PHE A 14 8.63 -21.17 18.94
N SER A 15 8.88 -19.86 18.93
CA SER A 15 7.88 -18.94 18.41
C SER A 15 7.61 -19.41 16.99
N ALA A 16 6.51 -20.13 16.78
CA ALA A 16 5.96 -20.28 15.45
C ALA A 16 5.74 -18.84 14.99
N GLN A 17 6.59 -18.36 14.09
CA GLN A 17 6.42 -17.06 13.45
C GLN A 17 5.10 -17.21 12.70
N GLY A 18 4.03 -16.60 13.24
CA GLY A 18 2.73 -16.59 12.57
C GLY A 18 2.85 -15.89 11.23
N ALA A 19 1.91 -16.14 10.32
CA ALA A 19 1.90 -15.50 9.02
C ALA A 19 2.00 -13.97 9.18
N GLN A 20 2.74 -13.32 8.30
CA GLN A 20 2.95 -11.87 8.35
C GLN A 20 2.40 -11.23 7.09
N ILE A 21 1.54 -10.23 7.25
CA ILE A 21 1.06 -9.39 6.14
C ILE A 21 1.90 -8.12 6.13
N ASN A 22 2.52 -7.87 4.98
CA ASN A 22 3.44 -6.79 4.75
C ASN A 22 2.83 -5.77 3.79
N LEU A 23 2.83 -4.52 4.23
CA LEU A 23 2.60 -3.35 3.38
C LEU A 23 3.94 -2.79 2.91
N SER A 24 4.02 -2.43 1.63
CA SER A 24 5.13 -1.65 1.10
C SER A 24 4.66 -0.71 0.01
N LEU A 25 5.27 0.47 -0.02
CA LEU A 25 5.07 1.49 -1.05
C LEU A 25 6.34 1.58 -1.89
N ASP A 26 6.23 1.93 -3.17
CA ASP A 26 7.41 2.03 -4.04
C ASP A 26 8.31 3.22 -3.67
N GLN A 27 7.73 4.30 -3.13
CA GLN A 27 8.43 5.53 -2.76
C GLN A 27 7.76 6.19 -1.54
N THR A 28 8.39 7.22 -0.99
CA THR A 28 7.85 8.01 0.14
C THR A 28 7.50 9.44 -0.24
N ASP A 29 7.93 9.91 -1.41
CA ASP A 29 7.73 11.27 -1.87
C ASP A 29 7.13 11.25 -3.27
N TYR A 30 5.99 11.92 -3.42
CA TYR A 30 5.23 11.99 -4.67
C TYR A 30 4.85 13.44 -4.98
N THR A 31 4.42 13.67 -6.21
CA THR A 31 3.75 14.89 -6.63
C THR A 31 2.28 14.62 -6.95
N VAL A 32 1.43 15.63 -6.83
CA VAL A 32 0.02 15.52 -7.24
C VAL A 32 -0.06 15.08 -8.70
N GLY A 33 -0.82 14.02 -8.95
CA GLY A 33 -0.96 13.35 -10.25
C GLY A 33 -0.09 12.10 -10.42
N ASP A 34 0.86 11.86 -9.52
CA ASP A 34 1.67 10.63 -9.55
C ASP A 34 0.86 9.41 -9.08
N GLU A 35 1.28 8.24 -9.57
CA GLU A 35 0.76 6.93 -9.15
C GLU A 35 1.59 6.39 -7.97
N VAL A 36 0.94 6.21 -6.84
CA VAL A 36 1.49 5.52 -5.65
C VAL A 36 1.25 4.03 -5.83
N THR A 37 2.32 3.25 -5.92
CA THR A 37 2.19 1.78 -6.02
C THR A 37 2.17 1.18 -4.62
N VAL A 38 1.05 0.53 -4.30
CA VAL A 38 0.84 -0.18 -3.03
C VAL A 38 1.02 -1.67 -3.27
N ASN A 39 1.88 -2.31 -2.48
CA ASN A 39 2.12 -3.75 -2.52
C ASN A 39 1.80 -4.38 -1.17
N LEU A 40 0.91 -5.37 -1.20
CA LEU A 40 0.50 -6.19 -0.07
C LEU A 40 0.93 -7.63 -0.31
N SER A 41 1.74 -8.16 0.59
CA SER A 41 2.19 -9.56 0.53
C SER A 41 1.99 -10.26 1.86
N ALA A 42 1.83 -11.58 1.82
CA ALA A 42 1.84 -12.44 2.98
C ALA A 42 3.07 -13.34 2.94
N THR A 43 3.72 -13.55 4.07
CA THR A 43 4.84 -14.48 4.21
C THR A 43 4.54 -15.53 5.27
N ASP A 44 5.10 -16.73 5.09
CA ASP A 44 4.95 -17.85 6.01
C ASP A 44 3.47 -18.22 6.27
N VAL A 45 2.60 -18.09 5.27
CA VAL A 45 1.19 -18.47 5.37
C VAL A 45 1.08 -19.99 5.47
N VAL A 46 0.27 -20.49 6.40
CA VAL A 46 -0.01 -21.92 6.54
C VAL A 46 -1.51 -22.10 6.69
N ASP A 47 -2.09 -22.85 5.75
CA ASP A 47 -3.50 -23.22 5.74
C ASP A 47 -4.47 -22.04 5.93
N VAL A 48 -4.35 -20.93 5.20
CA VAL A 48 -5.34 -19.82 5.25
C VAL A 48 -6.39 -20.02 4.16
N ALA A 49 -7.64 -20.30 4.55
CA ALA A 49 -8.75 -20.51 3.62
C ALA A 49 -9.61 -19.24 3.43
N SER A 50 -9.61 -18.33 4.41
CA SER A 50 -10.30 -17.04 4.30
C SER A 50 -9.60 -15.95 5.09
N PHE A 51 -9.75 -14.71 4.62
CA PHE A 51 -9.38 -13.55 5.42
C PHE A 51 -10.24 -12.34 5.11
N GLN A 52 -10.26 -11.43 6.08
CA GLN A 52 -10.59 -10.03 5.88
C GLN A 52 -9.58 -9.16 6.63
N PHE A 53 -9.21 -8.03 6.05
CA PHE A 53 -8.42 -6.99 6.71
C PHE A 53 -8.56 -5.67 5.96
N ASP A 54 -8.13 -4.60 6.60
CA ASP A 54 -8.23 -3.26 6.05
C ASP A 54 -6.85 -2.64 5.82
N LEU A 55 -6.73 -1.87 4.73
CA LEU A 55 -5.69 -0.86 4.54
C LEU A 55 -6.31 0.50 4.81
N LEU A 56 -5.97 1.11 5.94
CA LEU A 56 -6.46 2.42 6.36
C LEU A 56 -5.62 3.53 5.73
N PHE A 57 -6.30 4.49 5.10
CA PHE A 57 -5.73 5.73 4.55
C PHE A 57 -6.85 6.70 4.15
N ASP A 58 -6.51 7.96 3.88
CA ASP A 58 -7.44 8.97 3.38
C ASP A 58 -7.83 8.70 1.92
N THR A 59 -8.95 8.01 1.70
CA THR A 59 -9.40 7.59 0.35
C THR A 59 -9.71 8.77 -0.57
N ASP A 60 -10.24 9.88 -0.03
CA ASP A 60 -10.62 11.06 -0.79
C ASP A 60 -9.38 11.72 -1.43
N SER A 61 -8.26 11.76 -0.69
CA SER A 61 -6.99 12.29 -1.19
C SER A 61 -6.37 11.48 -2.33
N PHE A 62 -6.87 10.26 -2.57
CA PHE A 62 -6.49 9.40 -3.69
C PHE A 62 -7.64 9.14 -4.67
N GLY A 63 -8.75 9.88 -4.55
CA GLY A 63 -9.85 9.85 -5.52
C GLY A 63 -10.77 8.65 -5.44
N LEU A 64 -10.81 7.97 -4.30
CA LEU A 64 -11.69 6.83 -4.07
C LEU A 64 -12.88 7.27 -3.20
N SER A 65 -14.08 6.84 -3.59
CA SER A 65 -15.31 7.00 -2.81
C SER A 65 -15.75 5.67 -2.22
N ALA A 66 -16.45 5.71 -1.08
CA ALA A 66 -16.99 4.49 -0.47
C ALA A 66 -17.86 3.68 -1.45
N GLY A 67 -17.58 2.39 -1.55
CA GLY A 67 -18.21 1.46 -2.48
C GLY A 67 -17.50 1.31 -3.82
N ASP A 68 -16.46 2.12 -4.10
CA ASP A 68 -15.64 1.93 -5.30
C ASP A 68 -14.87 0.60 -5.20
N SER A 69 -14.99 -0.23 -6.23
CA SER A 69 -14.17 -1.43 -6.36
C SER A 69 -12.80 -1.08 -6.91
N VAL A 70 -11.74 -1.57 -6.26
CA VAL A 70 -10.37 -1.44 -6.72
C VAL A 70 -9.93 -2.75 -7.35
N MET A 71 -9.34 -2.69 -8.54
CA MET A 71 -8.79 -3.86 -9.20
C MET A 71 -7.30 -3.94 -8.91
N ALA A 72 -6.82 -5.11 -8.48
CA ALA A 72 -5.40 -5.35 -8.38
C ALA A 72 -4.78 -5.40 -9.78
N ASP A 73 -3.68 -4.68 -9.97
CA ASP A 73 -2.84 -4.76 -11.17
C ASP A 73 -2.16 -6.13 -11.26
N SER A 74 -1.81 -6.71 -10.11
CA SER A 74 -1.37 -8.11 -9.98
C SER A 74 -1.73 -8.72 -8.63
N SER A 75 -2.01 -10.03 -8.62
CA SER A 75 -2.36 -10.80 -7.42
C SER A 75 -2.24 -12.30 -7.70
N ASP A 76 -1.76 -13.07 -6.71
CA ASP A 76 -1.82 -14.53 -6.73
C ASP A 76 -3.23 -15.06 -6.42
N LEU A 77 -4.12 -14.19 -5.93
CA LEU A 77 -5.48 -14.51 -5.49
C LEU A 77 -6.52 -14.34 -6.60
N ALA A 78 -6.11 -13.94 -7.81
CA ALA A 78 -7.02 -13.67 -8.93
C ALA A 78 -7.87 -14.89 -9.36
N SER A 79 -7.46 -16.11 -8.99
CA SER A 79 -8.19 -17.35 -9.28
C SER A 79 -9.06 -17.87 -8.12
N ALA A 80 -9.09 -17.15 -6.99
CA ALA A 80 -9.86 -17.52 -5.83
C ALA A 80 -11.36 -17.52 -6.10
N LEU A 81 -12.12 -18.27 -5.30
CA LEU A 81 -13.59 -18.24 -5.37
C LEU A 81 -14.14 -16.85 -5.05
N VAL A 82 -13.55 -16.18 -4.06
CA VAL A 82 -13.84 -14.81 -3.70
C VAL A 82 -12.52 -14.10 -3.46
N PHE A 83 -12.29 -13.02 -4.19
CA PHE A 83 -11.30 -12.01 -3.87
C PHE A 83 -11.88 -10.65 -4.27
N ASP A 84 -12.03 -9.76 -3.30
CA ASP A 84 -12.61 -8.44 -3.51
C ASP A 84 -11.83 -7.38 -2.74
N ILE A 85 -11.78 -6.18 -3.34
CA ILE A 85 -11.14 -5.00 -2.77
C ILE A 85 -12.10 -3.84 -2.99
N ALA A 86 -12.58 -3.25 -1.91
CA ALA A 86 -13.56 -2.18 -1.97
C ALA A 86 -13.20 -1.04 -1.02
N ALA A 87 -13.36 0.19 -1.51
CA ALA A 87 -13.22 1.39 -0.69
C ALA A 87 -14.38 1.49 0.31
N PHE A 88 -14.07 1.94 1.52
CA PHE A 88 -15.06 2.17 2.56
C PHE A 88 -14.83 3.49 3.28
N ASP A 89 -15.91 4.00 3.85
CA ASP A 89 -15.95 5.08 4.82
C ASP A 89 -17.04 4.72 5.84
N ASP A 90 -16.65 4.46 7.09
CA ASP A 90 -17.58 4.13 8.17
C ASP A 90 -17.86 5.32 9.12
N GLY A 91 -17.29 6.49 8.80
CA GLY A 91 -17.36 7.72 9.58
C GLY A 91 -16.30 7.86 10.68
N LEU A 92 -15.52 6.82 10.97
CA LEU A 92 -14.38 6.84 11.87
C LEU A 92 -13.07 6.59 11.12
N GLU A 93 -13.09 5.65 10.20
CA GLU A 93 -11.97 5.21 9.37
C GLU A 93 -12.38 5.17 7.90
N THR A 94 -11.40 5.42 7.03
CA THR A 94 -11.51 5.26 5.59
C THR A 94 -10.37 4.36 5.11
N GLY A 95 -10.61 3.63 4.02
CA GLY A 95 -9.59 2.75 3.47
C GLY A 95 -10.10 1.78 2.42
N LEU A 96 -9.33 0.72 2.22
CA LEU A 96 -9.70 -0.43 1.38
C LEU A 96 -9.88 -1.67 2.26
N GLY A 97 -11.05 -2.29 2.14
CA GLY A 97 -11.32 -3.59 2.73
C GLY A 97 -10.94 -4.70 1.74
N PHE A 98 -10.20 -5.68 2.22
CA PHE A 98 -9.80 -6.85 1.46
C PHE A 98 -10.58 -8.06 1.96
N GLY A 99 -11.26 -8.76 1.05
CA GLY A 99 -11.98 -9.99 1.36
C GLY A 99 -11.49 -11.14 0.50
N PHE A 100 -11.25 -12.30 1.12
CA PHE A 100 -10.80 -13.50 0.42
C PHE A 100 -11.47 -14.76 0.98
N PHE A 101 -11.85 -15.67 0.08
CA PHE A 101 -12.26 -17.03 0.42
C PHE A 101 -11.93 -17.99 -0.72
N ASP A 102 -11.37 -19.15 -0.38
CA ASP A 102 -11.18 -20.27 -1.28
C ASP A 102 -11.34 -21.61 -0.54
N ILE A 103 -11.69 -22.66 -1.28
CA ILE A 103 -11.68 -24.05 -0.81
C ILE A 103 -10.27 -24.64 -0.82
N PHE A 104 -9.32 -24.01 -1.51
CA PHE A 104 -7.90 -24.36 -1.50
C PHE A 104 -7.12 -23.35 -0.68
N SER A 105 -6.72 -23.74 0.54
CA SER A 105 -6.01 -22.83 1.44
C SER A 105 -4.68 -22.34 0.87
N LEU A 106 -4.39 -21.08 1.14
CA LEU A 106 -3.11 -20.43 0.87
C LEU A 106 -2.02 -21.02 1.76
N ASN A 107 -0.85 -21.22 1.16
CA ASN A 107 0.35 -21.74 1.82
C ASN A 107 1.59 -21.08 1.21
N GLY A 108 2.58 -20.78 2.05
CA GLY A 108 3.84 -20.13 1.65
C GLY A 108 3.73 -18.62 1.55
N ASP A 109 4.53 -18.04 0.66
CA ASP A 109 4.54 -16.60 0.39
C ASP A 109 3.56 -16.29 -0.73
N VAL A 110 2.76 -15.23 -0.55
CA VAL A 110 1.64 -14.89 -1.44
C VAL A 110 1.64 -13.40 -1.71
N LEU A 111 1.54 -13.00 -2.98
CA LEU A 111 1.19 -11.63 -3.34
C LEU A 111 -0.33 -11.45 -3.22
N ILE A 112 -0.78 -10.74 -2.17
CA ILE A 112 -2.20 -10.48 -1.96
C ILE A 112 -2.71 -9.55 -3.06
N ALA A 113 -2.09 -8.37 -3.18
CA ALA A 113 -2.43 -7.40 -4.21
C ALA A 113 -1.27 -6.43 -4.43
N SER A 114 -1.08 -6.05 -5.69
CA SER A 114 -0.36 -4.85 -6.09
C SER A 114 -1.32 -3.99 -6.89
N PHE A 115 -1.44 -2.71 -6.53
CA PHE A 115 -2.33 -1.76 -7.20
C PHE A 115 -1.79 -0.34 -7.09
N THR A 116 -2.33 0.54 -7.93
CA THR A 116 -1.94 1.95 -8.01
C THR A 116 -3.04 2.87 -7.51
N LEU A 117 -2.64 3.92 -6.78
CA LEU A 117 -3.50 5.01 -6.33
C LEU A 117 -2.99 6.33 -6.90
N THR A 118 -3.87 7.18 -7.42
CA THR A 118 -3.45 8.50 -7.95
C THR A 118 -3.49 9.55 -6.85
N ALA A 119 -2.37 10.17 -6.53
CA ALA A 119 -2.32 11.24 -5.53
C ALA A 119 -3.05 12.50 -6.05
N GLN A 120 -4.15 12.90 -5.41
CA GLN A 120 -4.94 14.07 -5.84
C GLN A 120 -4.73 15.31 -4.98
N THR A 121 -4.34 15.10 -3.73
CA THR A 121 -4.19 16.16 -2.73
C THR A 121 -2.76 16.20 -2.20
N MET A 122 -2.24 17.41 -1.93
CA MET A 122 -0.95 17.58 -1.26
C MET A 122 -1.10 17.33 0.24
N GLY A 123 -0.12 16.69 0.85
CA GLY A 123 -0.15 16.40 2.29
C GLY A 123 0.76 15.26 2.69
N SER A 124 0.70 14.90 3.98
CA SER A 124 1.30 13.67 4.51
C SER A 124 0.17 12.68 4.75
N PHE A 125 0.29 11.48 4.21
CA PHE A 125 -0.72 10.44 4.30
C PHE A 125 -0.12 9.16 4.83
N ASP A 126 -0.70 8.64 5.91
CA ASP A 126 -0.30 7.39 6.52
C ASP A 126 -1.13 6.24 5.96
N PHE A 127 -0.46 5.13 5.72
CA PHE A 127 -1.04 3.85 5.32
C PHE A 127 -0.77 2.83 6.41
N THR A 128 -1.82 2.17 6.89
CA THR A 128 -1.74 1.24 8.02
C THR A 128 -2.63 0.04 7.80
N LEU A 129 -2.13 -1.15 8.13
CA LEU A 129 -2.92 -2.38 8.09
C LEU A 129 -3.67 -2.59 9.41
N ALA A 130 -4.96 -2.94 9.34
CA ALA A 130 -5.82 -3.07 10.51
C ALA A 130 -6.89 -4.17 10.36
N ASN A 131 -7.57 -4.45 11.48
CA ASN A 131 -8.80 -5.26 11.54
C ASN A 131 -8.71 -6.66 10.92
N GLY A 132 -7.54 -7.30 11.01
CA GLY A 132 -7.30 -8.62 10.43
C GLY A 132 -8.04 -9.76 11.13
N ILE A 133 -8.80 -10.53 10.36
CA ILE A 133 -9.41 -11.80 10.75
C ILE A 133 -9.05 -12.84 9.70
N PHE A 134 -8.35 -13.90 10.11
CA PHE A 134 -7.87 -14.96 9.22
C PHE A 134 -8.34 -16.30 9.76
N SER A 135 -8.77 -17.18 8.86
CA SER A 135 -9.25 -18.51 9.23
C SER A 135 -8.67 -19.61 8.37
N ASP A 136 -8.47 -20.77 8.99
CA ASP A 136 -7.98 -21.97 8.34
C ASP A 136 -9.07 -22.74 7.59
N SER A 137 -8.69 -23.83 6.92
CA SER A 137 -9.63 -24.70 6.18
C SER A 137 -10.73 -25.34 7.05
N LEU A 138 -10.56 -25.33 8.37
CA LEU A 138 -11.49 -25.83 9.37
C LEU A 138 -12.22 -24.70 10.10
N PHE A 139 -12.08 -23.45 9.64
CA PHE A 139 -12.61 -22.23 10.25
C PHE A 139 -12.05 -21.93 11.65
N GLY A 140 -10.84 -22.41 11.95
CA GLY A 140 -10.06 -22.01 13.12
C GLY A 140 -9.31 -20.70 12.89
N ASP A 141 -9.08 -19.94 13.94
CA ASP A 141 -8.35 -18.66 13.85
C ASP A 141 -6.88 -18.88 13.49
N VAL A 142 -6.39 -18.15 12.49
CA VAL A 142 -4.97 -18.12 12.12
C VAL A 142 -4.35 -16.83 12.65
N PRO A 143 -3.36 -16.89 13.56
CA PRO A 143 -2.71 -15.69 14.06
C PRO A 143 -1.85 -15.06 12.95
N VAL A 144 -2.12 -13.79 12.67
CA VAL A 144 -1.33 -12.98 11.75
C VAL A 144 -0.70 -11.79 12.47
N THR A 145 0.42 -11.32 11.95
CA THR A 145 1.00 -10.03 12.33
C THR A 145 1.04 -9.10 11.13
N PHE A 146 0.81 -7.82 11.38
CA PHE A 146 0.92 -6.78 10.37
C PHE A 146 2.24 -6.03 10.51
N SER A 147 2.83 -5.66 9.38
CA SER A 147 4.06 -4.89 9.30
C SER A 147 4.07 -4.00 8.06
N GLY A 148 4.90 -2.96 8.12
CA GLY A 148 5.13 -2.09 6.98
C GLY A 148 4.24 -0.86 6.91
N ASP A 149 3.74 -0.37 8.06
CA ASP A 149 3.14 0.96 8.16
C ASP A 149 4.07 1.98 7.48
N SER A 150 3.51 2.78 6.58
CA SER A 150 4.27 3.69 5.73
C SER A 150 3.57 5.03 5.65
N SER A 151 4.36 6.09 5.46
CA SER A 151 3.86 7.44 5.28
C SER A 151 4.40 7.98 3.97
N VAL A 152 3.54 8.63 3.20
CA VAL A 152 3.93 9.32 1.98
C VAL A 152 3.72 10.81 2.11
N ASN A 153 4.59 11.57 1.47
CA ASN A 153 4.51 13.01 1.37
C ASN A 153 4.22 13.39 -0.09
N VAL A 154 3.08 14.03 -0.32
CA VAL A 154 2.64 14.49 -1.65
C VAL A 154 2.82 15.99 -1.75
N THR A 155 3.59 16.42 -2.75
CA THR A 155 3.93 17.82 -3.01
C THR A 155 3.29 18.32 -4.32
N ALA A 156 3.35 19.63 -4.57
CA ALA A 156 2.86 20.18 -5.82
C ALA A 156 3.70 19.67 -7.00
N ALA A 157 3.05 19.28 -8.10
CA ALA A 157 3.76 19.00 -9.35
C ALA A 157 4.51 20.27 -9.80
N GLU A 158 5.79 20.12 -10.14
CA GLU A 158 6.57 21.23 -10.68
C GLU A 158 6.03 21.62 -12.06
N VAL A 159 5.39 22.78 -12.13
CA VAL A 159 5.00 23.36 -13.42
C VAL A 159 6.25 23.99 -14.01
N SER A 160 6.80 23.35 -15.07
CA SER A 160 7.92 23.93 -15.83
C SER A 160 7.60 25.37 -16.22
N GLU A 161 8.47 26.31 -15.86
CA GLU A 161 8.27 27.72 -16.19
C GLU A 161 8.01 27.86 -17.70
N PRO A 162 6.93 28.55 -18.11
CA PRO A 162 6.60 28.62 -19.52
C PRO A 162 7.75 29.31 -20.25
N ALA A 163 8.13 28.75 -21.42
CA ALA A 163 9.19 29.29 -22.29
C ALA A 163 9.01 30.79 -22.65
N SER A 164 7.83 31.34 -22.36
CA SER A 164 7.54 32.77 -22.40
C SER A 164 8.44 33.61 -21.47
N LEU A 165 8.85 33.12 -20.30
CA LEU A 165 9.79 33.84 -19.42
C LEU A 165 11.19 33.89 -20.03
N ALA A 166 11.66 32.79 -20.62
CA ALA A 166 12.91 32.75 -21.37
C ALA A 166 12.85 33.65 -22.62
N LEU A 167 11.76 33.62 -23.38
CA LEU A 167 11.53 34.49 -24.53
C LEU A 167 11.43 35.97 -24.13
N PHE A 168 10.80 36.27 -23.00
CA PHE A 168 10.73 37.63 -22.45
C PHE A 168 12.11 38.13 -22.05
N GLY A 169 12.93 37.29 -21.39
CA GLY A 169 14.31 37.59 -21.08
C GLY A 169 15.17 37.86 -22.32
N LEU A 170 15.03 37.03 -23.36
CA LEU A 170 15.71 37.22 -24.64
C LEU A 170 15.27 38.51 -25.35
N ALA A 171 13.98 38.84 -25.33
CA ALA A 171 13.46 40.08 -25.90
C ALA A 171 14.00 41.32 -25.17
N LEU A 172 14.07 41.29 -23.84
CA LEU A 172 14.66 42.37 -23.03
C LEU A 172 16.15 42.57 -23.35
N ALA A 173 16.91 41.47 -23.41
CA ALA A 173 18.33 41.51 -23.74
C ALA A 173 18.57 42.07 -25.14
N GLY A 174 17.75 41.67 -26.11
CA GLY A 174 17.76 42.20 -27.48
C GLY A 174 17.48 43.71 -27.53
N PHE A 175 16.49 44.19 -26.77
CA PHE A 175 16.14 45.61 -26.71
C PHE A 175 17.27 46.46 -26.11
N VAL A 176 17.90 46.00 -25.02
CA VAL A 176 19.04 46.69 -24.39
C VAL A 176 20.24 46.72 -25.33
N ALA A 177 20.54 45.62 -26.02
CA ALA A 177 21.64 45.56 -26.98
C ALA A 177 21.40 46.47 -28.21
N ALA A 178 20.16 46.56 -28.69
CA ALA A 178 19.77 47.44 -29.78
C ALA A 178 19.90 48.93 -29.41
N ASN A 179 19.52 49.31 -28.19
CA ASN A 179 19.64 50.69 -27.71
C ASN A 179 21.10 51.10 -27.49
N ARG A 180 21.98 50.19 -27.06
CA ARG A 180 23.42 50.47 -26.89
C ARG A 180 24.18 50.71 -28.19
N LYS A 181 23.70 50.20 -29.34
CA LYS A 181 24.31 50.43 -30.66
C LYS A 181 23.85 51.74 -31.32
N ARG A 182 22.83 52.40 -30.78
CA ARG A 182 22.23 53.63 -31.33
C ARG A 182 22.66 54.91 -30.60
N SER A 183 23.36 54.78 -29.48
CA SER A 183 24.00 55.89 -28.75
C SER A 183 25.50 55.89 -29.02
#